data_AF-K6DF11-F1
#
_entry.id   AF-K6DF11-F1
#
_cell.length_a   1.000
_cell.length_b   1.000
_cell.length_c   1.000
_cell.angle_alpha   90.00
_cell.angle_beta   90.00
_cell.angle_gamma   90.00
#
_symmetry.space_group_name_H-M   'P 1'
#
loop_
_entity.id
_entity.type
_entity.pdbx_description
1 polymer ?
#
loop_
_entity_poly.entity_id
_entity_poly.type
_entity_poly.pdbx_seq_one_letter_code
_entity_poly.pdbx_strand_id
1 'polypeptide(L)'
;MKTKHSKTSDVQQEGLKKNVLFINMFFFAVTAFSTLVCYQFSNVIQNQFLLLFVYFVMFISAGLFIYGLWLRRSKNLKKAVGLFSGVYCLLVSTLLFLTSNVLYDAAVVEGTIIESIHYFSFSLLTYFVIIIISAGLILILSSPKVLNWKIITTKAYVWASILGIAIVLLGYAIMMQILNHVFNNPVTVKPSYEILISSVGFGYIAIAILILTGRAKSKGAKRNG
;
A
#
# COMPACT_ATOMS: atom_id res chain seq x y z
N MET A 1 -33.72 31.80 13.29
CA MET A 1 -33.77 30.39 12.84
C MET A 1 -32.34 29.92 12.56
N LYS A 2 -31.64 29.34 13.55
CA LYS A 2 -30.21 28.96 13.45
C LYS A 2 -30.06 27.55 12.86
N THR A 3 -29.53 27.50 11.63
CA THR A 3 -28.54 26.53 11.11
C THR A 3 -28.46 25.14 11.77
N LYS A 4 -29.36 24.23 11.38
CA LYS A 4 -29.21 22.78 11.62
C LYS A 4 -28.11 22.13 10.76
N HIS A 5 -27.58 22.85 9.76
CA HIS A 5 -26.56 22.36 8.82
C HIS A 5 -25.10 22.50 9.26
N SER A 6 -24.77 23.30 10.29
CA SER A 6 -23.35 23.50 10.68
C SER A 6 -22.80 22.40 11.60
N LYS A 7 -23.64 21.80 12.45
CA LYS A 7 -23.20 20.74 13.38
C LYS A 7 -22.73 19.48 12.65
N THR A 8 -23.31 19.14 11.51
CA THR A 8 -22.96 17.93 10.76
C THR A 8 -21.64 18.06 10.00
N SER A 9 -21.28 19.27 9.54
CA SER A 9 -20.00 19.51 8.86
C SER A 9 -18.81 19.51 9.81
N ASP A 10 -18.97 20.09 11.01
CA ASP A 10 -17.90 20.13 12.01
C ASP A 10 -17.57 18.74 12.54
N VAL A 11 -18.58 17.91 12.85
CA VAL A 11 -18.39 16.53 13.31
C VAL A 11 -17.72 15.65 12.24
N GLN A 12 -18.07 15.82 10.96
CA GLN A 12 -17.39 15.10 9.86
C GLN A 12 -15.93 15.54 9.69
N GLN A 13 -15.62 16.81 9.91
CA GLN A 13 -14.26 17.33 9.76
C GLN A 13 -13.36 16.91 10.94
N GLU A 14 -13.89 16.85 12.17
CA GLU A 14 -13.18 16.30 13.32
C GLU A 14 -12.88 14.81 13.17
N GLY A 15 -13.85 14.01 12.71
CA GLY A 15 -13.64 12.59 12.41
C GLY A 15 -12.53 12.39 11.37
N LEU A 16 -12.54 13.18 10.30
CA LEU A 16 -11.50 13.12 9.27
C LEU A 16 -10.10 13.47 9.82
N LYS A 17 -10.00 14.47 10.70
CA LYS A 17 -8.72 14.84 11.35
C LYS A 17 -8.17 13.73 12.24
N LYS A 18 -9.04 13.00 12.95
CA LYS A 18 -8.64 11.83 13.76
C LYS A 18 -8.16 10.69 12.88
N ASN A 19 -8.89 10.40 11.79
CA ASN A 19 -8.51 9.34 10.85
C ASN A 19 -7.15 9.62 10.19
N VAL A 20 -6.88 10.86 9.79
CA VAL A 20 -5.58 11.24 9.22
C VAL A 20 -4.45 11.06 10.22
N LEU A 21 -4.66 11.46 11.48
CA LEU A 21 -3.66 11.24 12.52
C LEU A 21 -3.37 9.75 12.69
N PHE A 22 -4.40 8.92 12.80
CA PHE A 22 -4.26 7.48 12.95
C PHE A 22 -3.52 6.85 11.77
N ILE A 23 -3.96 7.12 10.53
CA ILE A 23 -3.33 6.61 9.30
C ILE A 23 -1.88 7.06 9.22
N ASN A 24 -1.60 8.33 9.52
CA ASN A 24 -0.25 8.89 9.48
C ASN A 24 0.68 8.21 10.48
N MET A 25 0.23 8.03 11.73
CA MET A 25 1.00 7.33 12.77
C MET A 25 1.21 5.86 12.42
N PHE A 26 0.16 5.18 11.95
CA PHE A 26 0.22 3.77 11.60
C PHE A 26 1.23 3.51 10.46
N PHE A 27 1.13 4.25 9.35
CA PHE A 27 2.07 4.09 8.24
C PHE A 27 3.50 4.46 8.64
N PHE A 28 3.70 5.53 9.41
CA PHE A 28 5.02 5.89 9.89
C PHE A 28 5.62 4.81 10.82
N ALA A 29 4.81 4.20 11.67
CA ALA A 29 5.28 3.11 12.53
C ALA A 29 5.68 1.88 11.71
N VAL A 30 4.88 1.50 10.70
CA VAL A 30 5.19 0.40 9.78
C VAL A 30 6.48 0.67 9.01
N THR A 31 6.66 1.90 8.50
CA THR A 31 7.88 2.24 7.77
C THR A 31 9.10 2.26 8.67
N ALA A 32 9.02 2.92 9.83
CA ALA A 32 10.10 2.93 10.81
C ALA A 32 10.51 1.51 11.23
N PHE A 33 9.53 0.64 11.53
CA PHE A 33 9.81 -0.75 11.90
C PHE A 33 10.49 -1.52 10.76
N SER A 34 9.99 -1.40 9.52
CA SER A 34 10.58 -2.08 8.36
C SER A 34 12.02 -1.61 8.09
N THR A 35 12.28 -0.31 8.25
CA THR A 35 13.63 0.25 8.15
C THR A 35 14.55 -0.26 9.27
N LEU A 36 14.05 -0.40 10.50
CA LEU A 36 14.81 -0.97 11.61
C LEU A 36 15.19 -2.43 11.36
N VAL A 37 14.26 -3.23 10.82
CA VAL A 37 14.56 -4.61 10.40
C VAL A 37 15.68 -4.61 9.36
N CYS A 38 15.61 -3.75 8.34
CA CYS A 38 16.68 -3.66 7.34
C CYS A 38 18.02 -3.23 7.93
N TYR A 39 18.00 -2.29 8.88
CA TYR A 39 19.18 -1.80 9.58
C TYR A 39 19.88 -2.92 10.36
N GLN A 40 19.13 -3.83 10.97
CA GLN A 40 19.69 -4.99 11.70
C GLN A 40 20.60 -5.85 10.82
N PHE A 41 20.29 -5.97 9.53
CA PHE A 41 21.05 -6.76 8.55
C PHE A 41 22.09 -5.92 7.78
N SER A 42 22.26 -4.63 8.11
CA SER A 42 23.09 -3.70 7.33
C SER A 42 24.56 -4.10 7.20
N ASN A 43 25.10 -4.82 8.20
CA ASN A 43 26.47 -5.31 8.21
C ASN A 43 26.67 -6.62 7.42
N VAL A 44 25.57 -7.30 7.05
CA VAL A 44 25.59 -8.63 6.41
C VAL A 44 25.32 -8.54 4.91
N ILE A 45 24.52 -7.54 4.50
CA ILE A 45 24.10 -7.33 3.12
C ILE A 45 25.25 -6.79 2.26
N GLN A 46 25.51 -7.45 1.13
CA GLN A 46 26.54 -7.00 0.18
C GLN A 46 26.05 -5.81 -0.66
N ASN A 47 24.75 -5.76 -0.96
CA ASN A 47 24.16 -4.72 -1.78
C ASN A 47 23.85 -3.42 -0.98
N GLN A 48 24.88 -2.59 -0.81
CA GLN A 48 24.78 -1.30 -0.11
C GLN A 48 23.83 -0.30 -0.79
N PHE A 49 23.62 -0.41 -2.12
CA PHE A 49 22.65 0.43 -2.82
C PHE A 49 21.22 0.16 -2.34
N LEU A 50 20.90 -1.11 -2.03
CA LEU A 50 19.58 -1.50 -1.56
C LEU A 50 19.27 -0.87 -0.19
N LEU A 51 20.25 -0.86 0.72
CA LEU A 51 20.15 -0.17 2.01
C LEU A 51 20.01 1.35 1.86
N LEU A 52 20.74 1.96 0.92
CA LEU A 52 20.60 3.39 0.63
C LEU A 52 19.17 3.73 0.19
N PHE A 53 18.56 2.90 -0.66
CA PHE A 53 17.17 3.05 -1.06
C PHE A 53 16.19 2.90 0.12
N VAL A 54 16.42 1.95 1.03
CA VAL A 54 15.62 1.80 2.26
C VAL A 54 15.65 3.10 3.09
N TYR A 55 16.84 3.68 3.32
CA TYR A 55 16.97 4.92 4.08
C TYR A 55 16.35 6.12 3.37
N PHE A 56 16.51 6.19 2.05
CA PHE A 56 15.87 7.23 1.25
C PHE A 56 14.34 7.17 1.33
N VAL A 57 13.76 5.96 1.25
CA VAL A 57 12.32 5.76 1.42
C VAL A 57 11.86 6.15 2.82
N MET A 58 12.64 5.84 3.87
CA MET A 58 12.35 6.28 5.24
C MET A 58 12.41 7.82 5.38
N PHE A 59 13.37 8.47 4.75
CA PHE A 59 13.46 9.93 4.72
C PHE A 59 12.21 10.56 4.09
N ILE A 60 11.75 10.03 2.96
CA ILE A 60 10.49 10.46 2.35
C ILE A 60 9.30 10.17 3.29
N SER A 61 9.29 9.02 3.97
CA SER A 61 8.27 8.68 4.96
C SER A 61 8.19 9.71 6.09
N ALA A 62 9.33 10.19 6.60
CA ALA A 62 9.38 11.25 7.61
C ALA A 62 8.82 12.57 7.06
N GLY A 63 9.15 12.92 5.80
CA GLY A 63 8.56 14.06 5.10
C GLY A 63 7.04 13.97 4.97
N LEU A 64 6.52 12.79 4.57
CA LEU A 64 5.08 12.52 4.53
C LEU A 64 4.45 12.57 5.91
N PHE A 65 5.15 12.12 6.96
CA PHE A 65 4.66 12.19 8.32
C PHE A 65 4.42 13.64 8.77
N ILE A 66 5.40 14.52 8.54
CA ILE A 66 5.29 15.96 8.80
C ILE A 66 4.16 16.56 7.96
N TYR A 67 4.08 16.20 6.68
CA TYR A 67 3.00 16.65 5.80
C TYR A 67 1.63 16.19 6.30
N GLY A 68 1.49 14.97 6.81
CA GLY A 68 0.24 14.45 7.40
C GLY A 68 -0.21 15.23 8.63
N LEU A 69 0.75 15.65 9.48
CA LEU A 69 0.47 16.54 10.62
C LEU A 69 0.00 17.92 10.17
N TRP A 70 0.67 18.49 9.15
CA TRP A 70 0.26 19.76 8.55
C TRP A 70 -1.12 19.65 7.90
N LEU A 71 -1.39 18.55 7.20
CA LEU A 71 -2.63 18.33 6.46
C LEU A 71 -3.85 18.43 7.36
N ARG A 72 -3.78 17.98 8.62
CA ARG A 72 -4.86 18.10 9.62
C ARG A 72 -5.35 19.54 9.82
N ARG A 73 -4.51 20.54 9.56
CA ARG A 73 -4.84 21.98 9.66
C ARG A 73 -5.38 22.58 8.36
N SER A 74 -5.33 21.83 7.25
CA SER A 74 -5.74 22.30 5.93
C SER A 74 -7.26 22.37 5.77
N LYS A 75 -7.74 23.44 5.11
CA LYS A 75 -9.15 23.62 4.72
C LYS A 75 -9.61 22.59 3.67
N ASN A 76 -8.67 22.02 2.90
CA ASN A 76 -8.95 21.07 1.81
C ASN A 76 -8.74 19.59 2.21
N LEU A 77 -8.80 19.28 3.51
CA LEU A 77 -8.49 17.96 4.09
C LEU A 77 -9.15 16.81 3.32
N LYS A 78 -10.46 16.87 3.06
CA LYS A 78 -11.22 15.77 2.41
C LYS A 78 -10.64 15.32 1.07
N LYS A 79 -10.13 16.25 0.26
CA LYS A 79 -9.57 15.94 -1.06
C LYS A 79 -8.12 15.46 -0.95
N ALA A 80 -7.35 16.06 -0.05
CA ALA A 80 -5.94 15.74 0.11
C ALA A 80 -5.71 14.38 0.79
N VAL A 81 -6.61 13.95 1.67
CA VAL A 81 -6.47 12.68 2.42
C VAL A 81 -6.44 11.46 1.51
N GLY A 82 -7.24 11.42 0.45
CA GLY A 82 -7.22 10.30 -0.50
C GLY A 82 -5.87 10.17 -1.19
N LEU A 83 -5.36 11.28 -1.75
CA LEU A 83 -4.06 11.31 -2.40
C LEU A 83 -2.92 10.99 -1.41
N PHE A 84 -2.94 11.62 -0.24
CA PHE A 84 -1.99 11.39 0.83
C PHE A 84 -1.92 9.92 1.23
N SER A 85 -3.06 9.30 1.52
CA SER A 85 -3.13 7.90 1.94
C SER A 85 -2.67 6.96 0.82
N GLY A 86 -3.05 7.23 -0.44
CA GLY A 86 -2.60 6.45 -1.59
C GLY A 86 -1.09 6.52 -1.81
N VAL A 87 -0.51 7.72 -1.76
CA VAL A 87 0.95 7.91 -1.90
C VAL A 87 1.71 7.25 -0.75
N TYR A 88 1.21 7.37 0.49
CA TYR A 88 1.86 6.75 1.65
C TYR A 88 1.77 5.22 1.59
N CYS A 89 0.62 4.64 1.20
CA CYS A 89 0.52 3.19 0.96
C CYS A 89 1.52 2.72 -0.11
N LEU A 90 1.71 3.49 -1.18
CA LEU A 90 2.70 3.18 -2.22
C LEU A 90 4.13 3.19 -1.64
N LEU A 91 4.43 4.14 -0.76
CA LEU A 91 5.72 4.23 -0.08
C LEU A 91 5.95 3.04 0.86
N VAL A 92 4.94 2.66 1.65
CA VAL A 92 4.98 1.44 2.50
C VAL A 92 5.19 0.21 1.64
N SER A 93 4.47 0.09 0.52
CA SER A 93 4.62 -1.00 -0.45
C SER A 93 6.06 -1.12 -0.93
N THR A 94 6.67 -0.02 -1.39
CA THR A 94 8.05 0.03 -1.84
C THR A 94 9.03 -0.38 -0.73
N LEU A 95 8.83 0.10 0.50
CA LEU A 95 9.70 -0.25 1.60
C LEU A 95 9.63 -1.73 1.98
N LEU A 96 8.43 -2.32 1.98
CA LEU A 96 8.25 -3.75 2.20
C LEU A 96 8.91 -4.57 1.08
N PHE A 97 8.81 -4.13 -0.18
CA PHE A 97 9.52 -4.76 -1.30
C PHE A 97 11.04 -4.77 -1.07
N LEU A 98 11.61 -3.64 -0.65
CA LEU A 98 13.03 -3.55 -0.31
C LEU A 98 13.38 -4.45 0.88
N THR A 99 12.54 -4.46 1.93
CA THR A 99 12.73 -5.30 3.14
C THR A 99 12.74 -6.78 2.79
N SER A 100 11.85 -7.24 1.92
CA SER A 100 11.84 -8.61 1.41
C SER A 100 13.18 -8.99 0.76
N ASN A 101 13.75 -8.09 -0.04
CA ASN A 101 15.03 -8.32 -0.69
C ASN A 101 16.21 -8.27 0.27
N VAL A 102 16.20 -7.36 1.26
CA VAL A 102 17.18 -7.36 2.37
C VAL A 102 17.18 -8.72 3.06
N LEU A 103 16.01 -9.21 3.47
CA LEU A 103 15.89 -10.45 4.22
C LEU A 103 16.33 -11.66 3.40
N TYR A 104 16.05 -11.67 2.11
CA TYR A 104 16.54 -12.72 1.22
C TYR A 104 18.06 -12.71 1.12
N ASP A 105 18.69 -11.55 0.86
CA ASP A 105 20.15 -11.45 0.75
C ASP A 105 20.84 -11.86 2.06
N ALA A 106 20.33 -11.38 3.20
CA ALA A 106 20.83 -11.77 4.52
C ALA A 106 20.75 -13.29 4.74
N ALA A 107 19.62 -13.92 4.40
CA ALA A 107 19.44 -15.36 4.56
C ALA A 107 20.30 -16.21 3.61
N VAL A 108 20.67 -15.68 2.43
CA VAL A 108 21.66 -16.30 1.53
C VAL A 108 23.07 -16.21 2.15
N VAL A 109 23.46 -15.04 2.66
CA VAL A 109 24.77 -14.84 3.30
C VAL A 109 24.92 -15.69 4.56
N GLU A 110 23.86 -15.85 5.34
CA GLU A 110 23.83 -16.72 6.52
C GLU A 110 23.81 -18.22 6.19
N GLY A 111 23.67 -18.59 4.90
CA GLY A 111 23.64 -19.99 4.45
C GLY A 111 22.31 -20.70 4.69
N THR A 112 21.28 -19.99 5.15
CA THR A 112 19.92 -20.51 5.36
C THR A 112 19.21 -20.77 4.02
N ILE A 113 19.48 -19.94 3.01
CA ILE A 113 19.03 -20.13 1.63
C ILE A 113 20.22 -20.57 0.78
N ILE A 114 20.16 -21.80 0.29
CA ILE A 114 21.24 -22.43 -0.49
C ILE A 114 21.11 -22.11 -1.99
N GLU A 115 19.89 -21.80 -2.46
CA GLU A 115 19.63 -21.50 -3.86
C GLU A 115 19.85 -20.01 -4.18
N SER A 116 20.74 -19.73 -5.14
CA SER A 116 21.05 -18.36 -5.57
C SER A 116 20.21 -17.99 -6.80
N ILE A 117 18.95 -17.61 -6.59
CA ILE A 117 18.13 -17.01 -7.64
C ILE A 117 18.39 -15.50 -7.66
N HIS A 118 18.27 -14.85 -8.83
CA HIS A 118 18.21 -13.39 -8.92
C HIS A 118 16.90 -12.85 -8.31
N TYR A 119 16.78 -12.92 -6.98
CA TYR A 119 15.55 -12.66 -6.24
C TYR A 119 15.04 -11.24 -6.44
N PHE A 120 15.92 -10.25 -6.58
CA PHE A 120 15.50 -8.88 -6.88
C PHE A 120 14.74 -8.78 -8.21
N SER A 121 15.29 -9.33 -9.28
CA SER A 121 14.64 -9.32 -10.60
C SER A 121 13.34 -10.12 -10.60
N PHE A 122 13.36 -11.30 -9.95
CA PHE A 122 12.19 -12.16 -9.82
C PHE A 122 11.06 -11.50 -9.00
N SER A 123 11.39 -10.94 -7.83
CA SER A 123 10.43 -10.28 -6.96
C SER A 123 9.87 -9.03 -7.62
N LEU A 124 10.70 -8.25 -8.34
CA LEU A 124 10.27 -7.08 -9.09
C LEU A 124 9.27 -7.44 -10.20
N LEU A 125 9.59 -8.48 -10.99
CA LEU A 125 8.70 -8.97 -12.04
C LEU A 125 7.38 -9.48 -11.46
N THR A 126 7.44 -10.29 -10.40
CA THR A 126 6.26 -10.82 -9.72
C THR A 126 5.39 -9.69 -9.16
N TYR A 127 6.00 -8.70 -8.51
CA TYR A 127 5.33 -7.52 -7.98
C TYR A 127 4.60 -6.76 -9.10
N PHE A 128 5.29 -6.43 -10.20
CA PHE A 128 4.67 -5.67 -11.30
C PHE A 128 3.52 -6.43 -11.97
N VAL A 129 3.68 -7.72 -12.26
CA VAL A 129 2.64 -8.52 -12.92
C VAL A 129 1.36 -8.53 -12.08
N ILE A 130 1.46 -8.84 -10.79
CA ILE A 130 0.29 -8.93 -9.91
C ILE A 130 -0.36 -7.56 -9.71
N ILE A 131 0.46 -6.52 -9.55
CA ILE A 131 -0.02 -5.14 -9.41
C ILE A 131 -0.76 -4.69 -10.68
N ILE A 132 -0.25 -4.98 -11.87
CA ILE A 132 -0.89 -4.62 -13.15
C ILE A 132 -2.25 -5.33 -13.30
N ILE A 133 -2.30 -6.63 -13.04
CA ILE A 133 -3.55 -7.40 -13.09
C ILE A 133 -4.56 -6.81 -12.11
N SER A 134 -4.13 -6.53 -10.87
CA SER A 134 -4.98 -5.99 -9.83
C SER A 134 -5.47 -4.57 -10.16
N ALA A 135 -4.61 -3.73 -10.75
CA ALA A 135 -4.97 -2.41 -11.25
C ALA A 135 -6.03 -2.50 -12.36
N GLY A 136 -5.87 -3.45 -13.29
CA GLY A 136 -6.84 -3.74 -14.35
C GLY A 136 -8.20 -4.14 -13.78
N LEU A 137 -8.22 -5.04 -12.81
CA LEU A 137 -9.44 -5.44 -12.09
C LEU A 137 -10.11 -4.25 -11.40
N ILE A 138 -9.35 -3.41 -10.70
CA ILE A 138 -9.90 -2.19 -10.07
C ILE A 138 -10.48 -1.25 -11.13
N LEU A 139 -9.82 -1.05 -12.27
CA LEU A 139 -10.32 -0.15 -13.33
C LEU A 139 -11.64 -0.63 -13.93
N ILE A 140 -11.78 -1.96 -14.10
CA ILE A 140 -13.01 -2.61 -14.59
C ILE A 140 -14.11 -2.50 -13.53
N LEU A 141 -13.82 -2.91 -12.29
CA LEU A 141 -14.79 -2.91 -11.18
C LEU A 141 -15.24 -1.50 -10.80
N SER A 142 -14.36 -0.51 -10.85
CA SER A 142 -14.70 0.88 -10.60
C SER A 142 -15.41 1.55 -11.78
N SER A 143 -15.66 0.85 -12.89
CA SER A 143 -16.37 1.37 -14.05
C SER A 143 -17.82 1.70 -13.69
N PRO A 144 -18.38 2.84 -14.13
CA PRO A 144 -19.78 3.17 -13.90
C PRO A 144 -20.77 2.17 -14.52
N LYS A 145 -20.33 1.33 -15.48
CA LYS A 145 -21.14 0.24 -16.03
C LYS A 145 -21.32 -0.92 -15.04
N VAL A 146 -20.37 -1.11 -14.13
CA VAL A 146 -20.33 -2.22 -13.16
C VAL A 146 -20.76 -1.73 -11.78
N LEU A 147 -20.21 -0.61 -11.34
CA LEU A 147 -20.56 0.03 -10.08
C LEU A 147 -21.55 1.17 -10.34
N ASN A 148 -22.83 0.91 -10.11
CA ASN A 148 -23.85 1.94 -10.13
C ASN A 148 -23.71 2.80 -8.86
N TRP A 149 -22.75 3.75 -8.86
CA TRP A 149 -22.38 4.64 -7.74
C TRP A 149 -23.55 5.43 -7.12
N LYS A 150 -24.74 5.40 -7.74
CA LYS A 150 -25.98 5.98 -7.18
C LYS A 150 -26.54 5.17 -6.00
N ILE A 151 -26.15 3.90 -5.85
CA ILE A 151 -26.62 3.04 -4.75
C ILE A 151 -25.68 3.22 -3.56
N ILE A 152 -25.82 4.35 -2.86
CA ILE A 152 -25.13 4.62 -1.58
C ILE A 152 -25.90 3.89 -0.48
N THR A 153 -25.85 2.56 -0.48
CA THR A 153 -26.42 1.75 0.60
C THR A 153 -25.29 1.10 1.39
N THR A 154 -25.49 0.95 2.69
CA THR A 154 -24.54 0.25 3.58
C THR A 154 -24.21 -1.15 3.05
N LYS A 155 -25.21 -1.83 2.46
CA LYS A 155 -25.04 -3.15 1.83
C LYS A 155 -24.01 -3.13 0.69
N ALA A 156 -24.07 -2.13 -0.20
CA ALA A 156 -23.13 -2.00 -1.31
C ALA A 156 -21.68 -1.79 -0.84
N TYR A 157 -21.49 -1.02 0.25
CA TYR A 157 -20.16 -0.85 0.87
C TYR A 157 -19.62 -2.17 1.43
N VAL A 158 -20.45 -2.93 2.15
CA VAL A 158 -20.04 -4.24 2.70
C VAL A 158 -19.63 -5.20 1.59
N TRP A 159 -20.43 -5.31 0.52
CA TRP A 159 -20.10 -6.17 -0.62
C TRP A 159 -18.80 -5.75 -1.33
N ALA A 160 -18.56 -4.44 -1.49
CA ALA A 160 -17.32 -3.94 -2.07
C ALA A 160 -16.10 -4.26 -1.19
N SER A 161 -16.24 -4.15 0.14
CA SER A 161 -15.20 -4.54 1.09
C SER A 161 -14.90 -6.04 1.04
N ILE A 162 -15.93 -6.88 1.01
CA ILE A 162 -15.78 -8.35 0.88
C ILE A 162 -15.04 -8.70 -0.42
N LEU A 163 -15.44 -8.08 -1.54
CA LEU A 163 -14.78 -8.29 -2.83
C LEU A 163 -13.30 -7.88 -2.79
N GLY A 164 -12.98 -6.76 -2.17
CA GLY A 164 -11.60 -6.31 -1.98
C GLY A 164 -10.77 -7.32 -1.18
N ILE A 165 -11.30 -7.84 -0.07
CA ILE A 165 -10.65 -8.88 0.74
C ILE A 165 -10.45 -10.16 -0.09
N ALA A 166 -11.45 -10.57 -0.87
CA ALA A 166 -11.35 -11.75 -1.72
C ALA A 166 -10.23 -11.63 -2.77
N ILE A 167 -10.06 -10.45 -3.37
CA ILE A 167 -8.96 -10.19 -4.33
C ILE A 167 -7.59 -10.31 -3.63
N VAL A 168 -7.45 -9.76 -2.42
CA VAL A 168 -6.20 -9.87 -1.65
C VAL A 168 -5.89 -11.32 -1.29
N LEU A 169 -6.89 -12.09 -0.83
CA LEU A 169 -6.72 -13.51 -0.51
C LEU A 169 -6.35 -14.35 -1.74
N LEU A 170 -6.95 -14.05 -2.89
CA LEU A 170 -6.61 -14.71 -4.15
C LEU A 170 -5.17 -14.38 -4.58
N GLY A 171 -4.76 -13.11 -4.46
CA GLY A 171 -3.38 -12.70 -4.72
C GLY A 171 -2.38 -13.42 -3.82
N TYR A 172 -2.68 -13.52 -2.52
CA TYR A 172 -1.88 -14.30 -1.58
C TYR A 172 -1.77 -15.78 -2.01
N ALA A 173 -2.88 -16.43 -2.34
CA ALA A 173 -2.87 -17.83 -2.77
C ALA A 173 -2.04 -18.05 -4.03
N ILE A 174 -2.17 -17.18 -5.03
CA ILE A 174 -1.38 -17.23 -6.28
C ILE A 174 0.11 -17.07 -5.98
N MET A 175 0.49 -16.09 -5.16
CA MET A 175 1.89 -15.89 -4.79
C MET A 175 2.46 -17.09 -4.04
N MET A 176 1.71 -17.69 -3.11
CA MET A 176 2.14 -18.91 -2.43
C MET A 176 2.29 -20.09 -3.37
N GLN A 177 1.46 -20.21 -4.42
CA GLN A 177 1.67 -21.21 -5.47
C GLN A 177 2.96 -20.94 -6.26
N ILE A 178 3.24 -19.68 -6.61
CA ILE A 178 4.49 -19.28 -7.28
C ILE A 178 5.70 -19.67 -6.41
N LEU A 179 5.68 -19.38 -5.10
CA LEU A 179 6.74 -19.75 -4.16
C LEU A 179 7.03 -21.25 -4.22
N ASN A 180 5.99 -22.09 -4.10
CA ASN A 180 6.14 -23.55 -4.08
C ASN A 180 6.55 -24.14 -5.44
N HIS A 181 6.39 -23.41 -6.53
CA HIS A 181 6.74 -23.88 -7.88
C HIS A 181 8.12 -23.42 -8.33
N VAL A 182 8.58 -22.24 -7.88
CA VAL A 182 9.84 -21.63 -8.32
C VAL A 182 11.03 -22.06 -7.47
N PHE A 183 10.82 -22.21 -6.15
CA PHE A 183 11.91 -22.45 -5.20
C PHE A 183 11.97 -23.94 -4.85
N ASN A 184 13.19 -24.49 -4.80
CA ASN A 184 13.40 -25.89 -4.42
C ASN A 184 13.14 -26.10 -2.93
N ASN A 185 13.43 -25.08 -2.10
CA ASN A 185 13.18 -25.11 -0.67
C ASN A 185 12.30 -23.92 -0.25
N PRO A 186 10.99 -23.94 -0.54
CA PRO A 186 10.11 -22.80 -0.31
C PRO A 186 10.03 -22.37 1.16
N VAL A 187 10.29 -23.29 2.10
CA VAL A 187 10.25 -23.02 3.55
C VAL A 187 11.31 -22.00 3.97
N THR A 188 12.52 -22.04 3.40
CA THR A 188 13.60 -21.12 3.77
C THR A 188 13.40 -19.73 3.19
N VAL A 189 12.74 -19.63 2.03
CA VAL A 189 12.45 -18.37 1.33
C VAL A 189 11.16 -17.70 1.83
N LYS A 190 10.27 -18.47 2.47
CA LYS A 190 8.93 -18.05 2.91
C LYS A 190 8.91 -16.73 3.70
N PRO A 191 9.77 -16.48 4.71
CA PRO A 191 9.70 -15.24 5.48
C PRO A 191 9.90 -13.99 4.61
N SER A 192 10.92 -14.00 3.76
CA SER A 192 11.19 -12.91 2.80
C SER A 192 10.06 -12.77 1.79
N TYR A 193 9.49 -13.89 1.33
CA TYR A 193 8.41 -13.91 0.36
C TYR A 193 7.06 -13.43 0.93
N GLU A 194 6.76 -13.70 2.21
CA GLU A 194 5.55 -13.18 2.87
C GLU A 194 5.59 -11.64 3.02
N ILE A 195 6.78 -11.07 3.21
CA ILE A 195 6.99 -9.62 3.17
C ILE A 195 6.77 -9.08 1.74
N LEU A 196 7.18 -9.81 0.70
CA LEU A 196 6.87 -9.46 -0.70
C LEU A 196 5.36 -9.48 -0.96
N ILE A 197 4.65 -10.49 -0.47
CA ILE A 197 3.18 -10.54 -0.59
C ILE A 197 2.53 -9.34 0.11
N SER A 198 3.02 -8.98 1.29
CA SER A 198 2.55 -7.80 2.03
C SER A 198 2.78 -6.50 1.24
N SER A 199 3.95 -6.37 0.59
CA SER A 199 4.22 -5.28 -0.34
C SER A 199 3.15 -5.20 -1.43
N VAL A 200 2.88 -6.30 -2.14
CA VAL A 200 1.84 -6.34 -3.18
C VAL A 200 0.45 -5.94 -2.64
N GLY A 201 0.11 -6.39 -1.43
CA GLY A 201 -1.14 -5.99 -0.75
C GLY A 201 -1.25 -4.48 -0.52
N PHE A 202 -0.19 -3.84 -0.02
CA PHE A 202 -0.15 -2.38 0.13
C PHE A 202 -0.15 -1.65 -1.21
N GLY A 203 0.52 -2.18 -2.22
CA GLY A 203 0.48 -1.65 -3.59
C GLY A 203 -0.92 -1.70 -4.20
N TYR A 204 -1.66 -2.79 -3.99
CA TYR A 204 -3.07 -2.90 -4.37
C TYR A 204 -3.94 -1.82 -3.72
N ILE A 205 -3.81 -1.66 -2.40
CA ILE A 205 -4.55 -0.63 -1.65
C ILE A 205 -4.21 0.77 -2.16
N ALA A 206 -2.92 1.05 -2.40
CA ALA A 206 -2.47 2.33 -2.93
C ALA A 206 -3.15 2.64 -4.28
N ILE A 207 -3.11 1.70 -5.21
CA ILE A 207 -3.70 1.85 -6.54
C ILE A 207 -5.21 1.99 -6.48
N ALA A 208 -5.88 1.21 -5.62
CA ALA A 208 -7.32 1.34 -5.40
C ALA A 208 -7.68 2.77 -4.96
N ILE A 209 -7.00 3.29 -3.95
CA ILE A 209 -7.23 4.65 -3.44
C ILE A 209 -6.96 5.71 -4.52
N LEU A 210 -5.86 5.58 -5.26
CA LEU A 210 -5.47 6.55 -6.29
C LEU A 210 -6.43 6.56 -7.47
N ILE A 211 -6.85 5.38 -7.98
CA ILE A 211 -7.83 5.28 -9.07
C ILE A 211 -9.18 5.88 -8.63
N LEU A 212 -9.66 5.52 -7.43
CA LEU A 212 -10.94 6.02 -6.92
C LEU A 212 -10.92 7.54 -6.72
N THR A 213 -9.83 8.07 -6.16
CA THR A 213 -9.64 9.52 -5.96
C THR A 213 -9.53 10.26 -7.29
N GLY A 214 -8.81 9.69 -8.27
CA GLY A 214 -8.68 10.23 -9.62
C GLY A 214 -10.02 10.30 -10.37
N ARG A 215 -10.82 9.23 -10.33
CA ARG A 215 -12.15 9.19 -10.97
C ARG A 215 -13.15 10.15 -10.33
N ALA A 216 -13.07 10.36 -9.02
CA ALA A 216 -13.90 11.37 -8.34
C ALA A 216 -13.64 12.80 -8.87
N LYS A 217 -12.40 13.13 -9.26
CA LYS A 217 -12.03 14.45 -9.82
C LYS A 217 -12.61 14.67 -11.23
N SER A 218 -12.59 13.65 -12.09
CA SER A 218 -13.11 13.75 -13.47
C SER A 218 -14.62 14.06 -13.52
N LYS A 219 -15.40 13.58 -12.56
CA LYS A 219 -16.86 13.84 -12.51
C LYS A 219 -17.23 15.23 -11.98
N GLY A 220 -16.39 15.85 -11.14
CA GLY A 220 -16.60 17.23 -10.69
C GLY A 220 -16.47 18.26 -11.81
N ALA A 221 -15.61 17.99 -12.80
CA ALA A 221 -15.45 18.84 -13.99
C ALA A 221 -16.65 18.76 -14.95
N LYS A 222 -17.31 17.60 -15.07
CA LYS A 222 -18.50 17.42 -15.93
C LYS A 222 -19.81 17.98 -15.36
N ARG A 223 -19.83 18.47 -14.12
CA ARG A 223 -21.02 19.05 -13.48
C ARG A 223 -21.09 20.58 -13.56
N ASN A 224 -20.03 21.24 -14.03
CA ASN A 224 -19.92 22.70 -14.15
C ASN A 224 -19.79 23.17 -15.61
N GLY A 225 -20.19 22.33 -16.57
CA GLY A 225 -20.28 22.67 -17.99
C GLY A 225 -21.72 22.66 -18.43
#